data_AF-A0A1C0UZQ6-F1
#
_entry.id   AF-A0A1C0UZQ6-F1
#
_cell.length_a   1.000
_cell.length_b   1.000
_cell.length_c   1.000
_cell.angle_alpha   90.00
_cell.angle_beta   90.00
_cell.angle_gamma   90.00
#
_symmetry.space_group_name_H-M   'P 1'
#
loop_
_entity.id
_entity.type
_entity.pdbx_description
1 polymer ?
#
loop_
_entity_poly.entity_id
_entity_poly.type
_entity_poly.pdbx_seq_one_letter_code
_entity_poly.pdbx_strand_id
1 'polypeptide(L)'
;MSIKIKTKPEILLRSRLEVLHGVVRELTEGFLGDLRAHGDILETLQKGIVERQILACITFYYLNSDEELEGKIKVEIDWRQHQVFATTEAGKQFPIDRSKSIRDQISGIYSVILQHTDELKKALGVVEVRVHYRYRPEIERDPKKDAEAIAFLGHVKSVAPQKVSSRELSGDSLVKLEYCSRNLRELRISIEHKRPS
;
A
#
# COMPACT_ATOMS: atom_id res chain seq x y z
N MET A 1 37.85 19.73 14.85
CA MET A 1 37.54 19.82 13.41
C MET A 1 36.61 18.68 13.06
N SER A 2 35.37 18.98 12.64
CA SER A 2 34.39 17.94 12.30
C SER A 2 34.50 17.59 10.82
N ILE A 3 34.89 16.36 10.52
CA ILE A 3 34.92 15.83 9.16
C ILE A 3 33.47 15.59 8.73
N LYS A 4 32.88 16.51 7.96
CA LYS A 4 31.63 16.26 7.22
C LYS A 4 31.96 15.35 6.05
N ILE A 5 31.85 14.04 6.24
CA ILE A 5 31.85 13.09 5.12
C ILE A 5 30.54 13.32 4.35
N LYS A 6 30.56 14.17 3.33
CA LYS A 6 29.51 14.22 2.32
C LYS A 6 29.73 13.01 1.40
N THR A 7 29.18 11.85 1.77
CA THR A 7 29.04 10.73 0.84
C THR A 7 28.19 11.21 -0.33
N LYS A 8 28.71 11.09 -1.56
CA LYS A 8 27.93 11.40 -2.77
C LYS A 8 26.72 10.45 -2.79
N PRO A 9 25.51 10.93 -3.12
CA PRO A 9 24.35 10.06 -3.21
C PRO A 9 24.60 8.96 -4.25
N GLU A 10 24.37 7.70 -3.84
CA GLU A 10 24.40 6.55 -4.74
C GLU A 10 23.07 6.52 -5.51
N ILE A 11 23.07 7.09 -6.71
CA ILE A 11 21.90 7.12 -7.59
C ILE A 11 21.89 5.85 -8.44
N LEU A 12 20.78 5.11 -8.39
CA LEU A 12 20.56 3.95 -9.23
C LEU A 12 19.33 4.10 -10.10
N LEU A 13 19.45 3.64 -11.34
CA LEU A 13 18.28 3.47 -12.20
C LEU A 13 17.53 2.22 -11.79
N ARG A 14 16.29 2.41 -11.32
CA ARG A 14 15.37 1.34 -10.96
C ARG A 14 14.25 1.25 -11.97
N SER A 15 13.82 0.03 -12.27
CA SER A 15 12.64 -0.20 -13.09
C SER A 15 11.39 0.35 -12.40
N ARG A 16 10.37 0.72 -13.20
CA ARG A 16 9.08 1.16 -12.67
C ARG A 16 8.46 0.16 -11.69
N LEU A 17 8.63 -1.14 -11.93
CA LEU A 17 8.10 -2.19 -11.07
C LEU A 17 8.79 -2.22 -9.69
N GLU A 18 10.12 -2.09 -9.66
CA GLU A 18 10.87 -2.00 -8.40
C GLU A 18 10.49 -0.75 -7.62
N VAL A 19 10.28 0.39 -8.31
CA VAL A 19 9.84 1.64 -7.68
C VAL A 19 8.43 1.51 -7.12
N LEU A 20 7.48 0.95 -7.89
CA LEU A 20 6.12 0.67 -7.43
C LEU A 20 6.14 -0.20 -6.16
N HIS A 21 6.88 -1.30 -6.20
CA HIS A 21 7.05 -2.18 -5.04
C HIS A 21 7.65 -1.44 -3.84
N GLY A 22 8.71 -0.64 -4.06
CA GLY A 22 9.36 0.15 -3.00
C GLY A 22 8.41 1.17 -2.35
N VAL A 23 7.64 1.91 -3.15
CA VAL A 23 6.63 2.85 -2.65
C VAL A 23 5.54 2.14 -1.87
N VAL A 24 4.99 1.04 -2.41
CA VAL A 24 3.94 0.26 -1.73
C VAL A 24 4.45 -0.31 -0.41
N ARG A 25 5.69 -0.79 -0.36
CA ARG A 25 6.34 -1.27 0.87
C ARG A 25 6.46 -0.16 1.90
N GLU A 26 7.02 1.00 1.54
CA GLU A 26 7.19 2.12 2.48
C GLU A 26 5.85 2.72 2.96
N LEU A 27 4.80 2.65 2.14
CA LEU A 27 3.45 3.03 2.54
C LEU A 27 2.84 2.00 3.51
N THR A 28 2.98 0.72 3.20
CA THR A 28 2.54 -0.39 4.07
C THR A 28 3.18 -0.28 5.46
N GLU A 29 4.48 0.03 5.52
CA GLU A 29 5.18 0.30 6.77
C GLU A 29 4.59 1.47 7.53
N GLY A 30 4.30 2.59 6.85
CA GLY A 30 3.65 3.72 7.52
C GLY A 30 2.23 3.39 8.02
N PHE A 31 1.48 2.55 7.29
CA PHE A 31 0.11 2.19 7.68
C PHE A 31 0.05 1.15 8.80
N LEU A 32 1.03 0.26 8.92
CA LEU A 32 1.07 -0.79 9.96
C LEU A 32 1.95 -0.44 11.17
N GLY A 33 3.06 0.24 10.94
CA GLY A 33 4.18 0.29 11.88
C GLY A 33 5.35 -0.58 11.40
N ASP A 34 6.19 -1.05 12.32
CA ASP A 34 7.43 -1.76 11.99
C ASP A 34 7.16 -3.07 11.22
N LEU A 35 7.40 -3.06 9.90
CA LEU A 35 7.21 -4.20 9.01
C LEU A 35 8.08 -5.41 9.37
N ARG A 36 9.13 -5.25 10.18
CA ARG A 36 9.98 -6.40 10.58
C ARG A 36 9.21 -7.40 11.44
N ALA A 37 8.15 -6.96 12.12
CA ALA A 37 7.24 -7.84 12.84
C ALA A 37 6.24 -8.58 11.91
N HIS A 38 6.21 -8.23 10.61
CA HIS A 38 5.25 -8.69 9.61
C HIS A 38 5.97 -9.29 8.39
N GLY A 39 6.81 -10.30 8.62
CA GLY A 39 7.62 -10.92 7.57
C GLY A 39 6.80 -11.56 6.44
N ASP A 40 5.62 -12.08 6.75
CA ASP A 40 4.64 -12.59 5.80
C ASP A 40 4.15 -11.50 4.84
N ILE A 41 3.85 -10.30 5.34
CA ILE A 41 3.42 -9.17 4.52
C ILE A 41 4.55 -8.75 3.57
N LEU A 42 5.80 -8.67 4.04
CA LEU A 42 6.95 -8.35 3.19
C LEU A 42 7.11 -9.35 2.05
N GLU A 43 6.98 -10.64 2.35
CA GLU A 43 7.05 -11.71 1.36
C GLU A 43 5.88 -11.61 0.36
N THR A 44 4.66 -11.34 0.85
CA THR A 44 3.48 -11.11 0.01
C THR A 44 3.66 -9.93 -0.94
N LEU A 45 4.23 -8.81 -0.49
CA LEU A 45 4.50 -7.67 -1.37
C LEU A 45 5.53 -8.02 -2.45
N GLN A 46 6.60 -8.71 -2.08
CA GLN A 46 7.64 -9.12 -3.02
C GLN A 46 7.09 -10.10 -4.08
N LYS A 47 6.49 -11.21 -3.64
CA LYS A 47 5.92 -12.23 -4.54
C LYS A 47 4.74 -11.69 -5.35
N GLY A 48 3.87 -10.95 -4.67
CA GLY A 48 2.60 -10.49 -5.19
C GLY A 48 2.69 -9.27 -6.11
N ILE A 49 3.72 -8.43 -5.99
CA ILE A 49 3.93 -7.27 -6.88
C ILE A 49 5.04 -7.56 -7.88
N VAL A 50 6.21 -8.01 -7.43
CA VAL A 50 7.39 -8.11 -8.29
C VAL A 50 7.40 -9.41 -9.09
N GLU A 51 7.24 -10.56 -8.42
CA GLU A 51 7.48 -11.86 -9.07
C GLU A 51 6.34 -12.26 -10.02
N ARG A 52 5.09 -12.09 -9.59
CA ARG A 52 3.92 -12.56 -10.37
C ARG A 52 2.86 -11.50 -10.64
N GLN A 53 3.02 -10.27 -10.13
CA GLN A 53 2.06 -9.17 -10.31
C GLN A 53 0.62 -9.63 -10.05
N ILE A 54 0.38 -10.28 -8.91
CA ILE A 54 -0.90 -10.87 -8.49
C ILE A 54 -1.79 -9.82 -7.80
N LEU A 55 -1.21 -9.00 -6.92
CA LEU A 55 -1.96 -8.13 -6.01
C LEU A 55 -2.53 -6.93 -6.76
N ALA A 56 -3.83 -6.71 -6.68
CA ALA A 56 -4.49 -5.51 -7.20
C ALA A 56 -4.80 -4.48 -6.11
N CYS A 57 -5.08 -4.92 -4.89
CA CYS A 57 -5.36 -4.02 -3.77
C CYS A 57 -4.84 -4.60 -2.46
N ILE A 58 -4.27 -3.75 -1.63
CA ILE A 58 -3.99 -4.03 -0.22
C ILE A 58 -4.93 -3.13 0.59
N THR A 59 -5.69 -3.71 1.51
CA THR A 59 -6.60 -2.98 2.39
C THR A 59 -6.18 -3.15 3.83
N PHE A 60 -6.01 -2.03 4.53
CA PHE A 60 -5.73 -1.96 5.95
C PHE A 60 -7.03 -1.55 6.65
N TYR A 61 -7.57 -2.42 7.49
CA TYR A 61 -8.75 -2.14 8.30
C TYR A 61 -8.29 -1.77 9.71
N TYR A 62 -8.67 -0.57 10.14
CA TYR A 62 -8.31 -0.02 11.44
C TYR A 62 -9.44 -0.30 12.41
N LEU A 63 -9.14 -1.05 13.47
CA LEU A 63 -10.11 -1.51 14.46
C LEU A 63 -9.79 -0.92 15.83
N ASN A 64 -10.84 -0.51 16.55
CA ASN A 64 -10.73 -0.14 17.96
C ASN A 64 -10.71 -1.38 18.87
N SER A 65 -10.69 -1.18 20.19
CA SER A 65 -10.65 -2.26 21.19
C SER A 65 -11.89 -3.16 21.21
N ASP A 66 -13.01 -2.69 20.65
CA ASP A 66 -14.26 -3.43 20.55
C ASP A 66 -14.39 -4.18 19.21
N GLU A 67 -13.29 -4.23 18.43
CA GLU A 67 -13.21 -4.74 17.07
C GLU A 67 -14.12 -4.01 16.06
N GLU A 68 -14.52 -2.78 16.37
CA GLU A 68 -15.30 -1.97 15.43
C GLU A 68 -14.40 -1.29 14.40
N LEU A 69 -14.89 -1.21 13.17
CA LEU A 69 -14.19 -0.53 12.08
C LEU A 69 -14.22 0.99 12.26
N GLU A 70 -13.05 1.58 12.47
CA GLU A 70 -12.88 3.03 12.59
C GLU A 70 -12.44 3.69 11.29
N GLY A 71 -11.68 2.96 10.48
CA GLY A 71 -11.25 3.42 9.19
C GLY A 71 -10.68 2.30 8.34
N LYS A 72 -10.50 2.60 7.06
CA LYS A 72 -9.78 1.71 6.15
C LYS A 72 -8.94 2.52 5.17
N ILE A 73 -7.80 1.95 4.84
CA ILE A 73 -6.90 2.48 3.81
C ILE A 73 -6.79 1.43 2.72
N LYS A 74 -6.91 1.85 1.46
CA LYS A 74 -6.71 1.01 0.30
C LYS A 74 -5.52 1.53 -0.48
N VAL A 75 -4.65 0.61 -0.88
CA VAL A 75 -3.56 0.85 -1.82
C VAL A 75 -3.86 0.00 -3.05
N GLU A 76 -4.31 0.64 -4.13
CA GLU A 76 -4.76 0.00 -5.36
C GLU A 76 -3.72 0.17 -6.47
N ILE A 77 -3.44 -0.92 -7.19
CA ILE A 77 -2.51 -0.98 -8.30
C ILE A 77 -3.28 -1.25 -9.60
N ASP A 78 -3.24 -0.28 -10.52
CA ASP A 78 -3.74 -0.46 -11.88
C ASP A 78 -2.63 -1.05 -12.77
N TRP A 79 -2.63 -2.38 -12.90
CA TRP A 79 -1.64 -3.09 -13.72
C TRP A 79 -1.71 -2.78 -15.21
N ARG A 80 -2.88 -2.38 -15.73
CA ARG A 80 -2.99 -1.98 -17.14
C ARG A 80 -2.27 -0.65 -17.34
N GLN A 81 -2.51 0.30 -16.45
CA GLN A 81 -1.83 1.58 -16.47
C GLN A 81 -0.32 1.43 -16.22
N HIS A 82 0.08 0.54 -15.31
CA HIS A 82 1.49 0.20 -15.09
C HIS A 82 2.16 -0.28 -16.38
N GLN A 83 1.53 -1.21 -17.10
CA GLN A 83 2.08 -1.74 -18.36
C GLN A 83 2.25 -0.65 -19.42
N VAL A 84 1.29 0.27 -19.54
CA VAL A 84 1.41 1.43 -20.44
C VAL A 84 2.63 2.27 -20.09
N PHE A 85 2.81 2.66 -18.83
CA PHE A 85 3.94 3.51 -18.45
C PHE A 85 5.29 2.78 -18.43
N ALA A 86 5.31 1.50 -18.09
CA ALA A 86 6.52 0.69 -18.05
C ALA A 86 7.15 0.48 -19.44
N THR A 87 6.38 0.68 -20.52
CA THR A 87 6.86 0.58 -21.90
C THR A 87 7.29 1.92 -22.50
N THR A 88 7.03 3.05 -21.82
CA THR A 88 7.46 4.38 -22.26
C THR A 88 8.86 4.71 -21.77
N GLU A 89 9.71 5.31 -22.60
CA GLU A 89 11.09 5.69 -22.23
C GLU A 89 11.14 6.58 -20.98
N ALA A 90 10.23 7.55 -20.85
CA ALA A 90 10.16 8.45 -19.70
C ALA A 90 9.60 7.79 -18.42
N GLY A 91 8.87 6.67 -18.55
CA GLY A 91 8.18 6.02 -17.43
C GLY A 91 8.81 4.71 -16.98
N LYS A 92 9.72 4.13 -17.79
CA LYS A 92 10.29 2.79 -17.59
C LYS A 92 11.30 2.72 -16.45
N GLN A 93 12.04 3.80 -16.20
CA GLN A 93 13.08 3.85 -15.17
C GLN A 93 13.05 5.15 -14.38
N PHE A 94 13.45 5.06 -13.11
CA PHE A 94 13.57 6.21 -12.22
C PHE A 94 14.98 6.25 -11.63
N PRO A 95 15.60 7.44 -11.55
CA PRO A 95 16.78 7.65 -10.73
C PRO A 95 16.37 7.69 -9.26
N ILE A 96 16.87 6.74 -8.47
CA ILE A 96 16.59 6.63 -7.04
C ILE A 96 17.89 6.81 -6.25
N ASP A 97 17.90 7.80 -5.36
CA ASP A 97 18.93 8.00 -4.34
C ASP A 97 18.65 7.05 -3.17
N ARG A 98 19.52 6.06 -2.96
CA ARG A 98 19.37 5.05 -1.90
C ARG A 98 19.41 5.62 -0.48
N SER A 99 19.95 6.82 -0.29
CA SER A 99 20.04 7.45 1.03
C SER A 99 18.72 8.07 1.50
N LYS A 100 17.68 8.05 0.65
CA LYS A 100 16.39 8.67 0.90
C LYS A 100 15.26 7.66 0.68
N SER A 101 14.12 7.94 1.31
CA SER A 101 12.88 7.21 1.07
C SER A 101 12.49 7.29 -0.42
N ILE A 102 12.07 6.15 -0.98
CA ILE A 102 11.60 6.07 -2.36
C ILE A 102 10.28 6.85 -2.49
N ARG A 103 9.35 6.72 -1.54
CA ARG A 103 8.07 7.43 -1.60
C ARG A 103 8.26 8.94 -1.65
N ASP A 104 9.16 9.51 -0.84
CA ASP A 104 9.35 10.95 -0.76
C ASP A 104 10.02 11.50 -2.03
N GLN A 105 10.87 10.69 -2.67
CA GLN A 105 11.44 11.01 -4.00
C GLN A 105 10.39 10.95 -5.11
N ILE A 106 9.38 10.09 -4.99
CA ILE A 106 8.30 9.95 -5.98
C ILE A 106 7.20 11.00 -5.78
N SER A 107 6.81 11.29 -4.54
CA SER A 107 5.84 12.33 -4.20
C SER A 107 5.87 12.71 -2.73
N GLY A 108 6.07 14.00 -2.44
CA GLY A 108 6.01 14.53 -1.07
C GLY A 108 4.63 14.44 -0.41
N ILE A 109 3.56 14.16 -1.15
CA ILE A 109 2.25 13.97 -0.52
C ILE A 109 2.21 12.69 0.31
N TYR A 110 3.03 11.68 -0.02
CA TYR A 110 2.97 10.41 0.67
C TYR A 110 3.34 10.59 2.14
N SER A 111 4.27 11.48 2.46
CA SER A 111 4.60 11.83 3.84
C SER A 111 3.40 12.50 4.54
N VAL A 112 2.64 13.35 3.83
CA VAL A 112 1.41 13.97 4.36
C VAL A 112 0.32 12.93 4.62
N ILE A 113 0.16 11.96 3.73
CA ILE A 113 -0.77 10.83 3.89
C ILE A 113 -0.40 10.02 5.13
N LEU A 114 0.88 9.68 5.30
CA LEU A 114 1.33 8.90 6.46
C LEU A 114 1.11 9.64 7.77
N GLN A 115 1.44 10.94 7.81
CA GLN A 115 1.17 11.78 8.98
C GLN A 115 -0.33 11.79 9.31
N HIS A 116 -1.19 12.02 8.32
CA HIS A 116 -2.63 12.00 8.51
C HIS A 116 -3.13 10.66 9.06
N THR A 117 -2.59 9.54 8.57
CA THR A 117 -2.98 8.21 9.04
C THR A 117 -2.52 7.93 10.47
N ASP A 118 -1.36 8.44 10.89
CA ASP A 118 -0.89 8.30 12.27
C ASP A 118 -1.69 9.14 13.26
N GLU A 119 -2.10 10.36 12.85
CA GLU A 119 -3.03 11.19 13.62
C GLU A 119 -4.40 10.49 13.76
N LEU A 120 -4.89 9.91 12.66
CA LEU A 120 -6.14 9.16 12.61
C LEU A 120 -6.14 7.92 13.52
N LYS A 121 -5.05 7.13 13.52
CA LYS A 121 -4.93 5.96 14.42
C LYS A 121 -5.10 6.37 15.88
N LYS A 122 -4.47 7.47 16.28
CA LYS A 122 -4.54 8.00 17.65
C LYS A 122 -5.93 8.55 17.98
N ALA A 123 -6.47 9.37 17.08
CA ALA A 123 -7.75 10.04 17.29
C ALA A 123 -8.93 9.07 17.36
N LEU A 124 -8.86 7.96 16.63
CA LEU A 124 -9.91 6.94 16.60
C LEU A 124 -9.65 5.75 17.55
N GLY A 125 -8.60 5.81 18.37
CA GLY A 125 -8.30 4.73 19.32
C GLY A 125 -8.03 3.38 18.65
N VAL A 126 -7.36 3.38 17.50
CA VAL A 126 -7.04 2.15 16.75
C VAL A 126 -6.04 1.32 17.54
N VAL A 127 -6.39 0.07 17.82
CA VAL A 127 -5.53 -0.88 18.54
C VAL A 127 -5.08 -2.05 17.68
N GLU A 128 -5.84 -2.36 16.61
CA GLU A 128 -5.54 -3.46 15.69
C GLU A 128 -5.65 -2.97 14.24
N VAL A 129 -4.74 -3.47 13.38
CA VAL A 129 -4.83 -3.29 11.93
C VAL A 129 -4.88 -4.65 11.26
N ARG A 130 -5.99 -4.95 10.58
CA ARG A 130 -6.14 -6.17 9.76
C ARG A 130 -5.82 -5.88 8.30
N VAL A 131 -5.00 -6.73 7.67
CA VAL A 131 -4.58 -6.56 6.27
C VAL A 131 -5.27 -7.58 5.39
N HIS A 132 -5.90 -7.11 4.32
CA HIS A 132 -6.55 -7.95 3.34
C HIS A 132 -6.00 -7.65 1.95
N TYR A 133 -5.89 -8.70 1.15
CA TYR A 133 -5.42 -8.63 -0.23
C TYR A 133 -6.56 -8.94 -1.19
N ARG A 134 -6.64 -8.17 -2.27
CA ARG A 134 -7.43 -8.51 -3.46
C ARG A 134 -6.47 -8.79 -4.60
N TYR A 135 -6.71 -9.86 -5.34
CA TYR A 135 -5.91 -10.16 -6.52
C TYR A 135 -6.48 -9.45 -7.75
N ARG A 136 -5.74 -9.52 -8.85
CA ARG A 136 -6.21 -9.04 -10.14
C ARG A 136 -7.48 -9.78 -10.55
N PRO A 137 -8.48 -9.10 -11.14
CA PRO A 137 -9.73 -9.73 -11.53
C PRO A 137 -9.57 -10.96 -12.43
N GLU A 138 -8.59 -10.96 -13.33
CA GLU A 138 -8.26 -12.09 -14.22
C GLU A 138 -7.65 -13.31 -13.50
N ILE A 139 -7.20 -13.13 -12.26
CA ILE A 139 -6.76 -14.21 -11.37
C ILE A 139 -7.95 -14.68 -10.53
N GLU A 140 -8.66 -13.76 -9.85
CA GLU A 140 -9.78 -14.10 -8.95
C GLU A 140 -10.95 -14.80 -9.67
N ARG A 141 -11.20 -14.42 -10.93
CA ARG A 141 -12.32 -14.98 -11.73
C ARG A 141 -12.01 -16.35 -12.32
N ASP A 142 -10.75 -16.78 -12.29
CA ASP A 142 -10.31 -18.08 -12.76
C ASP A 142 -9.99 -18.97 -11.55
N PRO A 143 -10.83 -19.95 -11.20
CA PRO A 143 -10.66 -20.75 -9.99
C PRO A 143 -9.30 -21.46 -9.90
N LYS A 144 -8.70 -21.83 -11.03
CA LYS A 144 -7.40 -22.48 -11.07
C LYS A 144 -6.29 -21.47 -10.74
N LYS A 145 -6.31 -20.31 -11.39
CA LYS A 145 -5.32 -19.25 -11.13
C LYS A 145 -5.44 -18.68 -9.72
N ASP A 146 -6.67 -18.54 -9.22
CA ASP A 146 -6.95 -18.13 -7.84
C ASP A 146 -6.33 -19.10 -6.83
N ALA A 147 -6.57 -20.41 -6.99
CA ALA A 147 -5.99 -21.43 -6.13
C ALA A 147 -4.45 -21.47 -6.20
N GLU A 148 -3.87 -21.35 -7.40
CA GLU A 148 -2.42 -21.26 -7.59
C GLU A 148 -1.82 -20.01 -6.93
N ALA A 149 -2.50 -18.86 -7.02
CA ALA A 149 -2.07 -17.62 -6.39
C ALA A 149 -2.14 -17.69 -4.86
N ILE A 150 -3.22 -18.28 -4.31
CA ILE A 150 -3.37 -18.54 -2.87
C ILE A 150 -2.22 -19.41 -2.36
N ALA A 151 -1.96 -20.53 -3.03
CA ALA A 151 -0.88 -21.44 -2.64
C ALA A 151 0.50 -20.78 -2.75
N PHE A 152 0.73 -20.01 -3.80
CA PHE A 152 2.02 -19.32 -4.02
C PHE A 152 2.30 -18.23 -2.98
N LEU A 153 1.27 -17.46 -2.61
CA LEU A 153 1.37 -16.38 -1.61
C LEU A 153 1.20 -16.89 -0.17
N GLY A 154 0.88 -18.17 0.04
CA GLY A 154 0.61 -18.71 1.38
C GLY A 154 -0.62 -18.10 2.04
N HIS A 155 -1.53 -17.54 1.25
CA HIS A 155 -2.73 -16.87 1.77
C HIS A 155 -3.83 -17.88 2.10
N VAL A 156 -4.82 -17.42 2.87
CA VAL A 156 -6.09 -18.11 3.06
C VAL A 156 -7.21 -17.24 2.53
N LYS A 157 -8.28 -17.87 2.01
CA LYS A 157 -9.46 -17.09 1.61
C LYS A 157 -10.04 -16.43 2.83
N SER A 158 -10.20 -15.11 2.73
CA SER A 158 -10.98 -14.37 3.72
C SER A 158 -12.41 -14.91 3.70
N VAL A 159 -12.86 -15.42 4.84
CA VAL A 159 -14.26 -15.79 5.04
C VAL A 159 -15.01 -14.49 5.28
N ALA A 160 -15.60 -13.90 4.23
CA ALA A 160 -16.24 -12.59 4.37
C ALA A 160 -17.58 -12.66 5.16
N PRO A 161 -17.95 -11.62 5.95
CA PRO A 161 -17.11 -10.58 6.55
C PRO A 161 -17.41 -10.45 8.05
N GLN A 162 -16.45 -10.74 8.94
CA GLN A 162 -16.67 -10.48 10.37
C GLN A 162 -16.65 -8.96 10.60
N LYS A 163 -17.84 -8.35 10.75
CA LYS A 163 -18.10 -6.98 11.24
C LYS A 163 -17.35 -5.81 10.57
N VAL A 164 -17.04 -5.94 9.29
CA VAL A 164 -16.55 -4.83 8.48
C VAL A 164 -17.51 -4.69 7.31
N SER A 165 -18.75 -4.35 7.63
CA SER A 165 -19.68 -4.00 6.58
C SER A 165 -19.21 -2.68 6.01
N SER A 166 -18.97 -2.62 4.69
CA SER A 166 -18.85 -1.32 4.01
C SER A 166 -20.09 -0.42 4.21
N ARG A 167 -21.19 -0.95 4.78
CA ARG A 167 -22.34 -0.17 5.26
C ARG A 167 -22.15 0.47 6.65
N GLU A 168 -21.12 0.14 7.44
CA GLU A 168 -20.88 0.72 8.77
C GLU A 168 -20.14 2.07 8.73
N LEU A 169 -19.50 2.38 7.60
CA LEU A 169 -19.04 3.72 7.29
C LEU A 169 -20.17 4.49 6.57
N SER A 170 -21.32 4.64 7.22
CA SER A 170 -22.47 5.40 6.68
C SER A 170 -22.92 6.49 7.65
N GLY A 171 -23.22 7.67 7.11
CA GLY A 171 -23.61 8.87 7.85
C GLY A 171 -22.83 10.12 7.42
N ASP A 172 -23.33 11.31 7.80
CA ASP A 172 -22.75 12.62 7.47
C ASP A 172 -21.34 12.87 8.06
N SER A 173 -20.85 11.94 8.88
CA SER A 173 -19.58 11.98 9.59
C SER A 173 -18.47 11.17 8.91
N LEU A 174 -18.62 10.77 7.65
CA LEU A 174 -17.57 10.04 6.93
C LEU A 174 -16.61 10.98 6.19
N VAL A 175 -15.31 10.78 6.38
CA VAL A 175 -14.27 11.45 5.58
C VAL A 175 -13.74 10.47 4.54
N LYS A 176 -13.63 10.94 3.28
CA LYS A 176 -13.00 10.19 2.19
C LYS A 176 -11.91 11.04 1.54
N LEU A 177 -10.71 10.48 1.44
CA LEU A 177 -9.59 11.07 0.73
C LEU A 177 -9.11 10.08 -0.31
N GLU A 178 -8.88 10.56 -1.54
CA GLU A 178 -8.29 9.78 -2.60
C GLU A 178 -7.08 10.51 -3.16
N TYR A 179 -6.00 9.77 -3.38
CA TYR A 179 -4.77 10.29 -3.95
C TYR A 179 -4.21 9.38 -5.03
N CYS A 180 -3.70 10.01 -6.08
CA CYS A 180 -2.94 9.37 -7.15
C CYS A 180 -1.72 10.23 -7.49
N SER A 181 -0.53 9.61 -7.50
CA SER A 181 0.70 10.34 -7.82
C SER A 181 0.82 10.59 -9.30
N ARG A 182 1.30 11.79 -9.67
CA ARG A 182 1.59 12.11 -11.07
C ARG A 182 2.72 11.25 -11.65
N ASN A 183 3.66 10.84 -10.80
CA ASN A 183 4.86 10.07 -11.17
C ASN A 183 4.59 8.56 -11.17
N LEU A 184 3.64 8.11 -10.34
CA LEU A 184 3.22 6.72 -10.21
C LEU A 184 1.70 6.62 -10.35
N ARG A 185 1.21 6.86 -11.57
CA ARG A 185 -0.23 7.02 -11.86
C ARG A 185 -1.03 5.74 -11.67
N GLU A 186 -0.37 4.59 -11.80
CA GLU A 186 -0.96 3.28 -11.52
C GLU A 186 -1.25 3.05 -10.04
N LEU A 187 -0.73 3.88 -9.14
CA LEU A 187 -0.92 3.71 -7.69
C LEU A 187 -1.95 4.72 -7.18
N ARG A 188 -3.06 4.19 -6.67
CA ARG A 188 -4.10 4.96 -5.98
C ARG A 188 -4.12 4.61 -4.50
N ILE A 189 -4.26 5.63 -3.66
CA ILE A 189 -4.47 5.48 -2.21
C ILE A 189 -5.82 6.07 -1.88
N SER A 190 -6.65 5.32 -1.16
CA SER A 190 -7.95 5.79 -0.68
C SER A 190 -8.04 5.58 0.83
N ILE A 191 -8.41 6.64 1.56
CA ILE A 191 -8.57 6.63 3.01
C ILE A 191 -10.03 6.94 3.30
N GLU A 192 -10.70 6.08 4.04
CA GLU A 192 -12.08 6.25 4.46
C GLU A 192 -12.15 6.05 5.98
N HIS A 193 -12.65 7.03 6.74
CA HIS A 193 -12.71 6.91 8.20
C HIS A 193 -13.87 7.70 8.82
N LYS A 194 -14.26 7.34 10.04
CA LYS A 194 -15.20 8.12 10.85
C LYS A 194 -14.57 9.46 11.25
N ARG A 195 -15.34 10.54 11.31
CA ARG A 195 -14.86 11.81 11.89
C ARG A 195 -14.48 11.56 13.35
N PRO A 196 -13.28 11.98 13.77
CA PRO A 196 -12.93 12.00 15.18
C PRO A 196 -13.95 12.86 15.95
N SER A 197 -14.47 12.30 17.04
CA SER A 197 -15.34 12.99 18.01
C SER A 197 -14.57 13.99 18.86
#